data_AF-A0A2W0BQA9-F1
#
_entry.id   AF-A0A2W0BQA9-F1
#
_cell.length_a   1.000
_cell.length_b   1.000
_cell.length_c   1.000
_cell.angle_alpha   90.00
_cell.angle_beta   90.00
_cell.angle_gamma   90.00
#
_symmetry.space_group_name_H-M   'P 1'
#
loop_
_entity.id
_entity.type
_entity.pdbx_description
1 polymer ?
#
loop_
_entity_poly.entity_id
_entity_poly.type
_entity_poly.pdbx_seq_one_letter_code
_entity_poly.pdbx_strand_id
1 'polypeptide(L)'
;MCDPRGIGLNSQVSQIWNKQMPLPNDFTSSGGDTFNTQGYLTSLKLPQNDNFGVVRLDHSIGSKWTVMSSYRYYHLERAVNNQFDIGGVLGGTFGVANSTANRPQVPWYGVIGLTGTLTPKLTNDFRYNYLRNYWEWTTLNAPPQLPGLGGALEIGGEVCGNTGTNSALIPYCVRTQDARQRYWNGKDHVFRDDLTMVEGNHVFQFGGQFEHNWDAHRRNDNGQGIMAANVYQVGASSGSAAVGLSMPGTFVPAAIPSGQVNNYKNLYAEVLGIVTQPQSLFTRSVSDLSLQPFGQPVLAHSVTDSYNLYFGDSWHMKPSLTLSYGLGYQLELPPYELDGKQVMLVDQGGNPVVTADYLAKRKAAALAGATTSPDYDPILGFSTIRNVKGRKYPYDVFYGGVSPRIAVAWNPHFENSILSSLFGENKTVIRGGWGRMYGRANGVLNI
;
A
#
# COMPACT_ATOMS: atom_id res chain seq x y z
N MET A 1 14.29 35.77 -25.44
CA MET A 1 14.44 35.01 -24.17
C MET A 1 15.14 35.93 -23.17
N CYS A 2 14.53 36.22 -22.03
CA CYS A 2 15.13 37.08 -21.01
C CYS A 2 16.06 36.28 -20.10
N ASP A 3 17.12 35.67 -20.65
CA ASP A 3 18.11 34.94 -19.85
C ASP A 3 19.19 35.91 -19.33
N PRO A 4 19.27 36.17 -18.01
CA PRO A 4 20.28 37.08 -17.44
C PRO A 4 21.71 36.57 -17.62
N ARG A 5 21.91 35.30 -17.97
CA ARG A 5 23.22 34.70 -18.23
C ARG A 5 23.62 34.73 -19.71
N GLY A 6 22.69 35.07 -20.62
CA GLY A 6 22.94 35.09 -22.06
C GLY A 6 23.28 33.74 -22.69
N ILE A 7 22.99 32.63 -22.01
CA ILE A 7 23.27 31.25 -22.44
C ILE A 7 22.16 30.76 -23.37
N GLY A 8 20.91 31.14 -23.10
CA GLY A 8 19.74 30.68 -23.83
C GLY A 8 19.28 29.29 -23.39
N LEU A 9 18.71 28.52 -24.31
CA LEU A 9 18.21 27.16 -24.04
C LEU A 9 19.34 26.28 -23.48
N ASN A 10 19.10 25.68 -22.32
CA ASN A 10 20.07 24.82 -21.66
C ASN A 10 20.47 23.65 -22.57
N SER A 11 21.77 23.35 -22.65
CA SER A 11 22.30 22.34 -23.58
C SER A 11 21.83 20.92 -23.28
N GLN A 12 21.61 20.56 -22.02
CA GLN A 12 21.10 19.24 -21.61
C GLN A 12 19.61 19.12 -21.93
N VAL A 13 18.82 20.14 -21.59
CA VAL A 13 17.39 20.22 -21.94
C VAL A 13 17.20 20.15 -23.46
N SER A 14 18.00 20.92 -24.21
CA SER A 14 18.02 20.90 -25.68
C SER A 14 18.32 19.52 -26.23
N GLN A 15 19.28 18.79 -25.67
CA GLN A 15 19.60 17.44 -26.11
C GLN A 15 18.45 16.46 -25.86
N ILE A 16 17.81 16.53 -24.69
CA ILE A 16 16.67 15.67 -24.35
C ILE A 16 15.51 15.96 -25.30
N TRP A 17 15.09 17.21 -25.43
CA TRP A 17 13.96 17.59 -26.29
C TRP A 17 14.21 17.30 -27.76
N ASN A 18 15.41 17.57 -28.29
CA ASN A 18 15.67 17.39 -29.72
C ASN A 18 15.99 15.94 -30.13
N LYS A 19 16.46 15.09 -29.19
CA LYS A 19 16.92 13.72 -29.53
C LYS A 19 16.08 12.61 -28.93
N GLN A 20 15.32 12.89 -27.88
CA GLN A 20 14.59 11.88 -27.11
C GLN A 20 13.09 12.15 -27.05
N MET A 21 12.62 13.34 -27.44
CA MET A 21 11.19 13.60 -27.58
C MET A 21 10.76 13.49 -29.04
N PRO A 22 9.71 12.72 -29.36
CA PRO A 22 9.15 12.69 -30.71
C PRO A 22 8.48 14.04 -31.05
N LEU A 23 8.42 14.33 -32.35
CA LEU A 23 7.67 15.49 -32.85
C LEU A 23 6.17 15.32 -32.56
N PRO A 24 5.45 16.41 -32.28
CA PRO A 24 4.03 16.35 -31.95
C PRO A 24 3.20 15.80 -33.10
N ASN A 25 2.17 15.03 -32.75
CA ASN A 25 1.16 14.51 -33.67
C ASN A 25 -0.28 14.73 -33.15
N ASP A 26 -0.43 15.35 -31.97
CA ASP A 26 -1.69 15.77 -31.38
C ASP A 26 -1.64 17.28 -31.11
N PHE A 27 -2.32 18.04 -31.97
CA PHE A 27 -2.36 19.50 -31.93
C PHE A 27 -3.59 20.04 -31.17
N THR A 28 -4.29 19.19 -30.43
CA THR A 28 -5.41 19.63 -29.59
C THR A 28 -4.89 20.32 -28.32
N SER A 29 -5.71 21.21 -27.73
CA SER A 29 -5.41 21.83 -26.44
C SER A 29 -5.38 20.85 -25.26
N SER A 30 -5.72 19.58 -25.51
CA SER A 30 -5.58 18.50 -24.52
C SER A 30 -4.14 18.00 -24.41
N GLY A 31 -3.34 18.15 -25.48
CA GLY A 31 -1.96 17.70 -25.60
C GLY A 31 -0.89 18.72 -25.18
N GLY A 32 -1.27 19.98 -24.98
CA GLY A 32 -0.38 21.11 -24.69
C GLY A 32 -1.12 22.43 -24.85
N ASP A 33 -0.41 23.55 -24.84
CA ASP A 33 -1.02 24.88 -24.99
C ASP A 33 -1.11 25.37 -26.46
N THR A 34 -0.67 24.57 -27.42
CA THR A 34 -0.62 24.84 -28.88
C THR A 34 0.35 25.93 -29.33
N PHE A 35 0.95 26.68 -28.40
CA PHE A 35 1.90 27.76 -28.68
C PHE A 35 3.34 27.41 -28.28
N ASN A 36 3.51 26.94 -27.05
CA ASN A 36 4.78 26.56 -26.44
C ASN A 36 4.96 25.05 -26.41
N THR A 37 3.88 24.30 -26.19
CA THR A 37 3.89 22.83 -26.13
C THR A 37 2.77 22.24 -26.99
N GLN A 38 3.04 21.07 -27.57
CA GLN A 38 2.10 20.31 -28.39
C GLN A 38 2.17 18.84 -27.99
N GLY A 39 1.06 18.13 -28.16
CA GLY A 39 0.91 16.76 -27.69
C GLY A 39 1.55 15.73 -28.60
N TYR A 40 1.93 14.62 -27.98
CA TYR A 40 2.28 13.40 -28.68
C TYR A 40 1.37 12.26 -28.20
N LEU A 41 0.57 11.73 -29.13
CA LEU A 41 -0.33 10.62 -28.91
C LEU A 41 0.23 9.36 -29.57
N THR A 42 0.28 8.28 -28.81
CA THR A 42 0.72 6.97 -29.29
C THR A 42 -0.04 5.87 -28.56
N SER A 43 -0.18 4.71 -29.20
CA SER A 43 -0.69 3.52 -28.53
C SER A 43 0.40 2.91 -27.65
N LEU A 44 0.05 2.54 -26.42
CA LEU A 44 0.92 1.82 -25.49
C LEU A 44 0.44 0.37 -25.39
N LYS A 45 1.31 -0.59 -25.74
CA LYS A 45 1.00 -2.02 -25.58
C LYS A 45 1.20 -2.43 -24.12
N LEU A 46 0.18 -3.06 -23.54
CA LEU A 46 0.18 -3.58 -22.17
C LEU A 46 -0.13 -5.10 -22.19
N PRO A 47 0.79 -5.94 -22.68
CA PRO A 47 0.57 -7.38 -22.71
C PRO A 47 0.33 -7.95 -21.31
N GLN A 48 -0.50 -8.99 -21.25
CA GLN A 48 -0.79 -9.75 -20.05
C GLN A 48 -0.77 -11.24 -20.41
N ASN A 49 0.01 -12.02 -19.65
CA ASN A 49 0.07 -13.46 -19.74
C ASN A 49 -0.18 -14.05 -18.36
N ASP A 50 -1.02 -15.08 -18.27
CA ASP A 50 -1.16 -15.88 -17.07
C ASP A 50 -1.01 -17.37 -17.32
N ASN A 51 -0.54 -18.06 -16.29
CA ASN A 51 -0.49 -19.51 -16.22
C ASN A 51 -1.18 -19.94 -14.93
N PHE A 52 -2.08 -20.92 -15.02
CA PHE A 52 -2.82 -21.44 -13.87
C PHE A 52 -2.84 -22.96 -13.90
N GLY A 53 -2.69 -23.56 -12.72
CA GLY A 53 -2.75 -25.00 -12.54
C GLY A 53 -3.33 -25.38 -11.19
N VAL A 54 -4.14 -26.43 -11.16
CA VAL A 54 -4.71 -26.98 -9.93
C VAL A 54 -4.56 -28.48 -9.91
N VAL A 55 -4.05 -28.99 -8.80
CA VAL A 55 -4.09 -30.41 -8.46
C VAL A 55 -4.97 -30.57 -7.22
N ARG A 56 -5.84 -31.57 -7.23
CA ARG A 56 -6.70 -31.94 -6.11
C ARG A 56 -6.63 -33.45 -5.88
N LEU A 57 -6.59 -33.83 -4.62
CA LEU A 57 -6.69 -35.20 -4.18
C LEU A 57 -7.69 -35.27 -3.04
N ASP A 58 -8.64 -36.18 -3.15
CA ASP A 58 -9.64 -36.47 -2.14
C ASP A 58 -9.60 -37.96 -1.85
N HIS A 59 -9.57 -38.33 -0.57
CA HIS A 59 -9.49 -39.72 -0.16
C HIS A 59 -10.27 -39.96 1.13
N SER A 60 -11.20 -40.93 1.11
CA SER A 60 -11.91 -41.39 2.30
C SER A 60 -11.12 -42.47 3.03
N ILE A 61 -10.76 -42.20 4.28
CA ILE A 61 -10.10 -43.14 5.19
C ILE A 61 -11.18 -43.83 6.03
N GLY A 62 -11.59 -45.02 5.57
CA GLY A 62 -12.73 -45.74 6.15
C GLY A 62 -14.03 -44.95 5.98
N SER A 63 -14.97 -45.13 6.92
CA SER A 63 -16.29 -44.47 6.87
C SER A 63 -16.37 -43.16 7.64
N LYS A 64 -15.32 -42.78 8.38
CA LYS A 64 -15.36 -41.67 9.35
C LYS A 64 -14.52 -40.46 8.96
N TRP A 65 -13.56 -40.61 8.07
CA TRP A 65 -12.58 -39.58 7.78
C TRP A 65 -12.42 -39.37 6.28
N THR A 66 -12.27 -38.13 5.88
CA THR A 66 -11.92 -37.73 4.52
C THR A 66 -10.74 -36.78 4.60
N VAL A 67 -9.69 -37.10 3.84
CA VAL A 67 -8.56 -36.21 3.60
C VAL A 67 -8.76 -35.56 2.25
N MET A 68 -8.57 -34.25 2.21
CA MET A 68 -8.48 -33.48 0.97
C MET A 68 -7.13 -32.79 0.91
N SER A 69 -6.58 -32.63 -0.29
CA SER A 69 -5.51 -31.67 -0.54
C SER A 69 -5.70 -30.95 -1.86
N SER A 70 -5.27 -29.71 -1.93
CA SER A 70 -5.26 -28.94 -3.18
C SER A 70 -4.01 -28.09 -3.25
N TYR A 71 -3.32 -28.16 -4.38
CA TYR A 71 -2.25 -27.24 -4.75
C TYR A 71 -2.71 -26.38 -5.91
N ARG A 72 -2.53 -25.07 -5.80
CA ARG A 72 -2.94 -24.07 -6.78
C ARG A 72 -1.74 -23.20 -7.13
N TYR A 73 -1.37 -23.23 -8.39
CA TYR A 73 -0.32 -22.40 -8.96
C TYR A 73 -0.96 -21.29 -9.81
N TYR A 74 -0.45 -20.07 -9.64
CA TYR A 74 -0.77 -18.96 -10.51
C TYR A 74 0.49 -18.13 -10.79
N HIS A 75 0.67 -17.75 -12.05
CA HIS A 75 1.73 -16.84 -12.45
C HIS A 75 1.17 -15.88 -13.48
N LEU A 76 0.93 -14.64 -13.04
CA LEU A 76 0.53 -13.53 -13.88
C LEU A 76 1.74 -12.65 -14.13
N GLU A 77 1.95 -12.26 -15.38
CA GLU A 77 2.83 -11.17 -15.75
C GLU A 77 2.06 -10.21 -16.64
N ARG A 78 2.03 -8.94 -16.24
CA ARG A 78 1.39 -7.89 -17.03
C ARG A 78 2.25 -6.63 -17.06
N ALA A 79 2.25 -5.95 -18.19
CA ALA A 79 2.73 -4.59 -18.30
C ALA A 79 1.63 -3.61 -17.86
N VAL A 80 2.01 -2.51 -17.22
CA VAL A 80 1.11 -1.41 -16.84
C VAL A 80 1.63 -0.07 -17.36
N ASN A 81 0.81 0.98 -17.32
CA ASN A 81 1.15 2.30 -17.87
C ASN A 81 1.84 3.26 -16.88
N ASN A 82 2.36 2.77 -15.75
CA ASN A 82 3.08 3.61 -14.79
C ASN A 82 4.35 4.20 -15.40
N GLN A 83 5.29 3.33 -15.83
CA GLN A 83 6.50 3.75 -16.51
C GLN A 83 6.45 3.29 -17.96
N PHE A 84 6.60 4.26 -18.86
CA PHE A 84 6.66 4.05 -20.29
C PHE A 84 7.76 4.93 -20.88
N ASP A 85 8.37 4.44 -21.95
CA ASP A 85 9.42 5.09 -22.73
C ASP A 85 8.90 5.39 -24.13
N ILE A 86 8.94 6.66 -24.52
CA ILE A 86 8.65 7.13 -25.87
C ILE A 86 9.92 7.59 -26.59
N GLY A 87 11.01 7.84 -25.86
CA GLY A 87 12.25 8.35 -26.41
C GLY A 87 13.28 7.29 -26.81
N GLY A 88 13.02 6.03 -26.49
CA GLY A 88 13.95 4.92 -26.71
C GLY A 88 15.14 4.92 -25.74
N VAL A 89 15.05 5.67 -24.63
CA VAL A 89 16.14 5.79 -23.66
C VAL A 89 16.23 4.55 -22.77
N LEU A 90 15.10 3.88 -22.53
CA LEU A 90 14.99 2.69 -21.69
C LEU A 90 15.05 1.39 -22.51
N GLY A 91 15.62 1.45 -23.72
CA GLY A 91 15.71 0.31 -24.65
C GLY A 91 14.50 0.16 -25.57
N GLY A 92 13.55 1.11 -25.56
CA GLY A 92 12.46 1.18 -26.52
C GLY A 92 12.89 1.70 -27.90
N THR A 93 11.92 1.89 -28.79
CA THR A 93 12.14 2.54 -30.10
C THR A 93 11.66 3.99 -30.03
N PHE A 94 12.47 4.94 -30.52
CA PHE A 94 12.11 6.34 -30.55
C PHE A 94 10.76 6.58 -31.26
N GLY A 95 9.87 7.31 -30.59
CA GLY A 95 8.50 7.59 -31.05
C GLY A 95 7.49 6.45 -30.80
N VAL A 96 7.92 5.28 -30.33
CA VAL A 96 7.02 4.16 -30.06
C VAL A 96 6.93 3.93 -28.56
N ALA A 97 5.77 4.25 -27.98
CA ALA A 97 5.56 4.02 -26.55
C ALA A 97 5.73 2.54 -26.19
N ASN A 98 6.64 2.28 -25.26
CA ASN A 98 6.89 0.96 -24.69
C ASN A 98 6.78 1.02 -23.17
N SER A 99 5.99 0.14 -22.56
CA SER A 99 5.95 0.03 -21.10
C SER A 99 7.21 -0.67 -20.60
N THR A 100 7.82 -0.11 -19.57
CA THR A 100 8.92 -0.74 -18.81
C THR A 100 8.44 -1.19 -17.42
N ALA A 101 7.15 -1.01 -17.14
CA ALA A 101 6.54 -1.30 -15.86
C ALA A 101 5.83 -2.67 -15.87
N ASN A 102 6.58 -3.73 -15.54
CA ASN A 102 6.02 -5.07 -15.39
C ASN A 102 5.55 -5.30 -13.95
N ARG A 103 4.50 -6.11 -13.81
CA ARG A 103 3.85 -6.45 -12.53
C ARG A 103 3.68 -7.96 -12.43
N PRO A 104 4.74 -8.72 -12.16
CA PRO A 104 4.60 -10.15 -11.89
C PRO A 104 3.83 -10.36 -10.58
N GLN A 105 2.89 -11.30 -10.59
CA GLN A 105 2.18 -11.80 -9.42
C GLN A 105 2.22 -13.32 -9.47
N VAL A 106 2.94 -13.93 -8.52
CA VAL A 106 3.26 -15.37 -8.55
C VAL A 106 2.84 -16.03 -7.23
N PRO A 107 1.53 -16.01 -6.89
CA PRO A 107 1.07 -16.70 -5.72
C PRO A 107 0.98 -18.20 -5.97
N TRP A 108 1.26 -18.98 -4.93
CA TRP A 108 0.87 -20.38 -4.91
C TRP A 108 0.32 -20.74 -3.54
N TYR A 109 -0.67 -21.61 -3.56
CA TYR A 109 -1.48 -21.94 -2.41
C TYR A 109 -1.60 -23.45 -2.29
N GLY A 110 -1.22 -23.96 -1.12
CA GLY A 110 -1.42 -25.34 -0.72
C GLY A 110 -2.43 -25.43 0.41
N VAL A 111 -3.33 -26.39 0.35
CA VAL A 111 -4.21 -26.74 1.46
C VAL A 111 -4.25 -28.24 1.66
N ILE A 112 -4.20 -28.67 2.92
CA ILE A 112 -4.50 -30.04 3.33
C ILE A 112 -5.61 -29.93 4.37
N GLY A 113 -6.63 -30.76 4.21
CA GLY A 113 -7.78 -30.81 5.08
C GLY A 113 -8.05 -32.23 5.56
N LEU A 114 -8.42 -32.36 6.82
CA LEU A 114 -8.89 -33.60 7.41
C LEU A 114 -10.26 -33.33 8.04
N THR A 115 -11.30 -33.98 7.51
CA THR A 115 -12.66 -33.85 8.01
C THR A 115 -13.11 -35.20 8.53
N GLY A 116 -13.73 -35.26 9.71
CA GLY A 116 -14.27 -36.52 10.18
C GLY A 116 -15.19 -36.48 11.39
N THR A 117 -15.74 -37.64 11.68
CA THR A 117 -16.69 -37.88 12.78
C THR A 117 -15.99 -38.57 13.94
N LEU A 118 -15.72 -37.83 15.01
CA LEU A 118 -15.06 -38.33 16.22
C LEU A 118 -16.01 -39.23 17.04
N THR A 119 -17.24 -38.76 17.23
CA THR A 119 -18.36 -39.50 17.84
C THR A 119 -19.62 -39.28 17.01
N PRO A 120 -20.71 -40.04 17.19
CA PRO A 120 -21.97 -39.79 16.46
C PRO A 120 -22.52 -38.36 16.61
N LYS A 121 -22.05 -37.63 17.62
CA LYS A 121 -22.47 -36.26 17.94
C LYS A 121 -21.41 -35.21 17.67
N LEU A 122 -20.16 -35.58 17.36
CA LEU A 122 -19.03 -34.66 17.24
C LEU A 122 -18.31 -34.85 15.91
N THR A 123 -18.25 -33.78 15.13
CA THR A 123 -17.50 -33.69 13.88
C THR A 123 -16.38 -32.68 14.00
N ASN A 124 -15.30 -32.93 13.27
CA ASN A 124 -14.09 -32.13 13.24
C ASN A 124 -13.72 -31.78 11.79
N ASP A 125 -13.27 -30.55 11.59
CA ASP A 125 -12.73 -30.04 10.34
C ASP A 125 -11.39 -29.34 10.60
N PHE A 126 -10.30 -30.05 10.33
CA PHE A 126 -8.96 -29.50 10.37
C PHE A 126 -8.53 -29.04 8.99
N ARG A 127 -7.84 -27.88 8.93
CA ARG A 127 -7.25 -27.30 7.72
C ARG A 127 -5.88 -26.72 8.02
N TYR A 128 -4.89 -27.09 7.22
CA TYR A 128 -3.62 -26.40 7.09
C TYR A 128 -3.55 -25.72 5.73
N ASN A 129 -3.26 -24.42 5.72
CA ASN A 129 -3.05 -23.64 4.51
C ASN A 129 -1.63 -23.09 4.48
N TYR A 130 -1.03 -23.13 3.31
CA TYR A 130 0.19 -22.41 2.98
C TYR A 130 -0.09 -21.47 1.81
N LEU A 131 0.15 -20.18 1.98
CA LEU A 131 0.10 -19.20 0.90
C LEU A 131 1.48 -18.57 0.75
N ARG A 132 2.09 -18.71 -0.43
CA ARG A 132 3.13 -17.76 -0.85
C ARG A 132 2.45 -16.65 -1.64
N ASN A 133 2.61 -15.41 -1.19
CA ASN A 133 2.12 -14.22 -1.89
C ASN A 133 3.30 -13.44 -2.45
N TYR A 134 3.63 -13.66 -3.72
CA TYR A 134 4.70 -12.91 -4.39
C TYR A 134 4.12 -11.90 -5.37
N TRP A 135 4.55 -10.65 -5.27
CA TRP A 135 4.36 -9.65 -6.33
C TRP A 135 5.53 -8.67 -6.37
N GLU A 136 5.78 -8.08 -7.54
CA GLU A 136 6.82 -7.07 -7.71
C GLU A 136 6.33 -5.91 -8.57
N TRP A 137 6.79 -4.71 -8.24
CA TRP A 137 6.77 -3.54 -9.10
C TRP A 137 8.11 -3.45 -9.76
N THR A 138 8.19 -4.00 -10.96
CA THR A 138 9.37 -3.96 -11.80
C THR A 138 9.28 -2.73 -12.70
N THR A 139 10.28 -1.88 -12.60
CA THR A 139 10.50 -0.67 -13.40
C THR A 139 12.01 -0.51 -13.57
N LEU A 140 12.46 0.45 -14.36
CA LEU A 140 13.88 0.75 -14.52
C LEU A 140 14.38 1.83 -13.57
N ASN A 141 13.60 2.19 -12.54
CA ASN A 141 13.88 3.32 -11.65
C ASN A 141 13.92 4.64 -12.46
N ALA A 142 14.74 5.61 -12.07
CA ALA A 142 14.96 6.84 -12.84
C ALA A 142 16.43 6.96 -13.29
N PRO A 143 16.87 6.20 -14.32
CA PRO A 143 18.20 6.37 -14.87
C PRO A 143 18.32 7.78 -15.46
N PRO A 144 19.51 8.41 -15.49
CA PRO A 144 19.67 9.71 -16.14
C PRO A 144 19.52 9.64 -17.66
N GLN A 145 18.87 10.64 -18.26
CA GLN A 145 18.61 10.69 -19.69
C GLN A 145 19.87 10.82 -20.55
N LEU A 146 20.93 11.42 -20.01
CA LEU A 146 22.17 11.73 -20.70
C LEU A 146 23.39 11.28 -19.87
N PRO A 147 24.49 10.84 -20.52
CA PRO A 147 25.74 10.54 -19.83
C PRO A 147 26.26 11.74 -19.03
N GLY A 148 26.78 11.50 -17.84
CA GLY A 148 27.39 12.52 -16.97
C GLY A 148 26.41 13.32 -16.11
N LEU A 149 25.10 13.09 -16.25
CA LEU A 149 24.11 13.64 -15.32
C LEU A 149 24.18 12.92 -13.95
N GLY A 150 24.11 13.69 -12.86
CA GLY A 150 24.06 13.16 -11.49
C GLY A 150 22.72 12.50 -11.11
N GLY A 151 21.71 12.61 -11.97
CA GLY A 151 20.33 12.19 -11.75
C GLY A 151 19.46 12.47 -12.98
N ALA A 152 18.26 11.88 -13.03
CA ALA A 152 17.31 12.15 -14.09
C ALA A 152 16.74 13.57 -13.99
N LEU A 153 16.55 14.23 -15.12
CA LEU A 153 15.86 15.52 -15.19
C LEU A 153 14.36 15.28 -15.36
N GLU A 154 13.55 15.77 -14.43
CA GLU A 154 12.09 15.76 -14.51
C GLU A 154 11.62 17.15 -14.95
N ILE A 155 11.75 17.41 -16.25
CA ILE A 155 11.44 18.71 -16.86
C ILE A 155 9.93 18.88 -16.90
N GLY A 156 9.39 19.91 -16.25
CA GLY A 156 7.94 20.12 -16.09
C GLY A 156 7.38 19.66 -14.73
N GLY A 157 8.21 19.09 -13.86
CA GLY A 157 7.85 18.73 -12.48
C GLY A 157 7.30 17.31 -12.28
N GLU A 158 6.84 17.01 -11.04
CA GLU A 158 6.47 15.65 -10.58
C GLU A 158 5.19 15.07 -11.22
N VAL A 159 5.20 14.84 -12.52
CA VAL A 159 4.08 14.30 -13.31
C VAL A 159 4.60 13.36 -14.40
N CYS A 160 3.75 12.41 -14.83
CA CYS A 160 4.07 11.49 -15.91
C CYS A 160 2.93 11.41 -16.92
N GLY A 161 3.22 11.75 -18.18
CA GLY A 161 2.18 11.85 -19.21
C GLY A 161 1.17 12.97 -18.93
N ASN A 162 0.29 13.21 -19.89
CA ASN A 162 -0.57 14.39 -19.92
C ASN A 162 -1.98 14.13 -19.36
N THR A 163 -2.42 14.97 -18.41
CA THR A 163 -3.81 15.41 -18.27
C THR A 163 -3.86 16.93 -17.94
N GLY A 164 -3.72 17.81 -18.94
CA GLY A 164 -3.85 19.28 -18.83
C GLY A 164 -2.58 20.09 -19.10
N THR A 165 -2.58 21.37 -18.68
CA THR A 165 -1.51 22.36 -18.93
C THR A 165 -0.17 22.06 -18.22
N ASN A 166 -0.11 21.04 -17.37
CA ASN A 166 1.09 20.67 -16.62
C ASN A 166 1.47 19.23 -17.00
N SER A 167 2.48 19.09 -17.84
CA SER A 167 3.02 17.80 -18.28
C SER A 167 4.53 17.83 -18.19
N ALA A 168 5.13 16.70 -17.80
CA ALA A 168 6.58 16.59 -17.84
C ALA A 168 7.03 16.40 -19.29
N LEU A 169 7.93 17.27 -19.74
CA LEU A 169 8.55 17.27 -21.07
C LEU A 169 9.76 16.32 -21.08
N ILE A 170 9.49 15.05 -20.82
CA ILE A 170 10.50 14.00 -20.64
C ILE A 170 10.20 12.75 -21.48
N PRO A 171 11.24 12.03 -21.95
CA PRO A 171 11.10 10.89 -22.85
C PRO A 171 10.56 9.61 -22.20
N TYR A 172 10.63 9.53 -20.87
CA TYR A 172 10.06 8.45 -20.07
C TYR A 172 9.74 8.98 -18.68
N CYS A 173 8.81 8.30 -18.02
CA CYS A 173 8.39 8.67 -16.69
C CYS A 173 9.46 8.41 -15.62
N VAL A 174 9.80 9.44 -14.84
CA VAL A 174 10.75 9.36 -13.71
C VAL A 174 10.11 9.73 -12.36
N ARG A 175 8.81 10.02 -12.34
CA ARG A 175 8.07 10.31 -11.11
C ARG A 175 8.14 9.14 -10.14
N THR A 176 8.41 9.43 -8.87
CA THR A 176 8.55 8.40 -7.82
C THR A 176 7.36 7.44 -7.76
N GLN A 177 6.11 7.91 -7.88
CA GLN A 177 4.93 7.04 -7.79
C GLN A 177 4.82 6.00 -8.91
N ASP A 178 5.53 6.20 -10.03
CA ASP A 178 5.49 5.34 -11.20
C ASP A 178 6.77 4.54 -11.41
N ALA A 179 7.92 5.17 -11.16
CA ALA A 179 9.24 4.60 -11.40
C ALA A 179 9.78 3.80 -10.20
N ARG A 180 9.17 3.90 -9.01
CA ARG A 180 9.57 3.13 -7.84
C ARG A 180 9.52 1.61 -8.05
N GLN A 181 10.41 0.93 -7.36
CA GLN A 181 10.55 -0.51 -7.33
C GLN A 181 10.18 -1.03 -5.95
N ARG A 182 9.36 -2.08 -5.91
CA ARG A 182 8.97 -2.76 -4.68
C ARG A 182 8.79 -4.25 -4.93
N TYR A 183 9.02 -5.09 -3.94
CA TYR A 183 8.46 -6.45 -3.99
C TYR A 183 7.86 -6.83 -2.65
N TRP A 184 6.96 -7.79 -2.70
CA TRP A 184 6.44 -8.52 -1.56
C TRP A 184 6.62 -10.01 -1.80
N ASN A 185 7.08 -10.72 -0.79
CA ASN A 185 7.24 -12.17 -0.81
C ASN A 185 6.80 -12.71 0.55
N GLY A 186 5.48 -12.80 0.71
CA GLY A 186 4.83 -13.30 1.91
C GLY A 186 4.76 -14.83 1.91
N LYS A 187 4.85 -15.42 3.09
CA LYS A 187 4.69 -16.85 3.35
C LYS A 187 3.81 -17.01 4.58
N ASP A 188 2.57 -17.35 4.33
CA ASP A 188 1.53 -17.44 5.35
C ASP A 188 1.24 -18.90 5.65
N HIS A 189 1.30 -19.26 6.92
CA HIS A 189 0.92 -20.56 7.43
C HIS A 189 -0.31 -20.41 8.30
N VAL A 190 -1.42 -21.03 7.91
CA VAL A 190 -2.68 -20.98 8.67
C VAL A 190 -3.08 -22.38 9.09
N PHE A 191 -3.16 -22.59 10.39
CA PHE A 191 -3.70 -23.80 11.01
C PHE A 191 -5.08 -23.46 11.56
N ARG A 192 -6.08 -24.26 11.20
CA ARG A 192 -7.44 -24.07 11.67
C ARG A 192 -8.05 -25.41 12.04
N ASP A 193 -8.75 -25.42 13.16
CA ASP A 193 -9.45 -26.58 13.66
C ASP A 193 -10.84 -26.17 14.16
N ASP A 194 -11.89 -26.69 13.50
CA ASP A 194 -13.27 -26.41 13.84
C ASP A 194 -13.98 -27.70 14.28
N LEU A 195 -14.75 -27.63 15.34
CA LEU A 195 -15.58 -28.72 15.83
C LEU A 195 -17.05 -28.31 15.83
N THR A 196 -17.91 -29.24 15.41
CA THR A 196 -19.36 -29.10 15.51
C THR A 196 -19.91 -30.28 16.31
N MET A 197 -20.60 -29.97 17.41
CA MET A 197 -21.20 -30.94 18.31
C MET A 197 -22.71 -30.75 18.41
N VAL A 198 -23.47 -31.82 18.22
CA VAL A 198 -24.93 -31.83 18.40
C VAL A 198 -25.26 -32.65 19.64
N GLU A 199 -25.74 -32.00 20.69
CA GLU A 199 -26.10 -32.63 21.96
C GLU A 199 -27.47 -32.13 22.41
N GLY A 200 -28.46 -33.01 22.42
CA GLY A 200 -29.86 -32.65 22.71
C GLY A 200 -30.37 -31.57 21.73
N ASN A 201 -30.78 -30.44 22.27
CA ASN A 201 -31.32 -29.30 21.50
C ASN A 201 -30.25 -28.26 21.15
N HIS A 202 -28.97 -28.57 21.36
CA HIS A 202 -27.85 -27.66 21.13
C HIS A 202 -27.06 -28.05 19.88
N VAL A 203 -26.59 -27.03 19.17
CA VAL A 203 -25.58 -27.16 18.13
C VAL A 203 -24.41 -26.27 18.54
N PHE A 204 -23.41 -26.88 19.16
CA PHE A 204 -22.18 -26.20 19.54
C PHE A 204 -21.22 -26.14 18.37
N GLN A 205 -20.62 -24.98 18.15
CA GLN A 205 -19.54 -24.77 17.21
C GLN A 205 -18.40 -24.07 17.92
N PHE A 206 -17.22 -24.67 17.92
CA PHE A 206 -16.06 -24.12 18.59
C PHE A 206 -14.79 -24.53 17.88
N GLY A 207 -13.76 -23.71 18.00
CA GLY A 207 -12.54 -23.93 17.25
C GLY A 207 -11.56 -22.80 17.38
N GLY A 208 -10.48 -22.90 16.62
CA GLY A 208 -9.44 -21.92 16.62
C GLY A 208 -8.66 -21.87 15.32
N GLN A 209 -7.95 -20.76 15.15
CA GLN A 209 -7.02 -20.52 14.07
C GLN A 209 -5.73 -19.92 14.65
N PHE A 210 -4.59 -20.44 14.20
CA PHE A 210 -3.29 -19.81 14.32
C PHE A 210 -2.80 -19.47 12.92
N GLU A 211 -2.30 -18.25 12.74
CA GLU A 211 -1.71 -17.78 11.50
C GLU A 211 -0.35 -17.16 11.78
N HIS A 212 0.66 -17.63 11.04
CA HIS A 212 2.02 -17.11 11.04
C HIS A 212 2.31 -16.52 9.67
N ASN A 213 2.42 -15.20 9.60
CA ASN A 213 2.81 -14.48 8.39
C ASN A 213 4.30 -14.15 8.47
N TRP A 214 5.06 -14.57 7.47
CA TRP A 214 6.43 -14.11 7.25
C TRP A 214 6.48 -13.31 5.96
N ASP A 215 6.87 -12.05 6.02
CA ASP A 215 6.88 -11.14 4.87
C ASP A 215 8.29 -10.60 4.62
N ALA A 216 8.81 -10.87 3.43
CA ALA A 216 9.95 -10.13 2.91
C ALA A 216 9.46 -8.99 2.01
N HIS A 217 9.82 -7.76 2.35
CA HIS A 217 9.42 -6.57 1.63
C HIS A 217 10.62 -5.69 1.28
N ARG A 218 10.75 -5.32 0.00
CA ARG A 218 11.74 -4.36 -0.46
C ARG A 218 11.08 -3.13 -1.03
N ARG A 219 11.66 -1.96 -0.76
CA ARG A 219 11.28 -0.69 -1.38
C ARG A 219 12.51 0.13 -1.70
N ASN A 220 12.46 0.88 -2.78
CA ASN A 220 13.47 1.91 -3.06
C ASN A 220 12.92 3.31 -2.81
N ASP A 221 11.82 3.49 -2.08
CA ASP A 221 11.10 4.76 -1.94
C ASP A 221 10.56 5.01 -0.52
N ASN A 222 10.24 6.26 -0.20
CA ASN A 222 9.66 6.63 1.12
C ASN A 222 8.13 6.59 1.18
N GLY A 223 7.45 6.28 0.09
CA GLY A 223 5.98 6.17 -0.01
C GLY A 223 5.29 7.42 -0.50
N GLN A 224 6.04 8.51 -0.58
CA GLN A 224 5.58 9.83 -0.97
C GLN A 224 6.31 10.23 -2.26
N GLY A 225 7.09 11.32 -2.26
CA GLY A 225 7.69 11.87 -3.48
C GLY A 225 9.14 11.48 -3.78
N ILE A 226 9.84 10.69 -2.96
CA ILE A 226 11.28 10.41 -3.17
C ILE A 226 11.63 8.92 -3.21
N MET A 227 12.65 8.60 -4.01
CA MET A 227 13.19 7.25 -4.19
C MET A 227 14.72 7.24 -4.22
N ALA A 228 15.32 6.05 -4.17
CA ALA A 228 16.75 5.78 -4.23
C ALA A 228 17.27 5.92 -5.67
N ALA A 229 16.93 7.05 -6.29
CA ALA A 229 17.41 7.57 -7.55
C ALA A 229 17.43 9.09 -7.43
N ASN A 230 18.42 9.73 -8.04
CA ASN A 230 18.46 11.19 -8.06
C ASN A 230 17.52 11.64 -9.16
N VAL A 231 16.52 12.43 -8.77
CA VAL A 231 15.61 13.09 -9.71
C VAL A 231 15.68 14.59 -9.43
N TYR A 232 15.91 15.36 -10.49
CA TYR A 232 15.98 16.81 -10.44
C TYR A 232 14.74 17.37 -11.11
N GLN A 233 13.81 17.90 -10.32
CA GLN A 233 12.65 18.61 -10.85
C GLN A 233 13.12 19.94 -11.44
N VAL A 234 12.83 20.14 -12.72
CA VAL A 234 13.15 21.35 -13.46
C VAL A 234 11.85 22.05 -13.79
N GLY A 235 11.64 23.25 -13.24
CA GLY A 235 10.36 23.95 -13.33
C GLY A 235 9.47 23.81 -12.10
N ALA A 236 8.21 23.40 -12.25
CA ALA A 236 7.27 23.30 -11.13
C ALA A 236 7.66 22.18 -10.15
N SER A 237 7.59 22.46 -8.84
CA SER A 237 7.86 21.46 -7.79
C SER A 237 6.60 20.75 -7.28
N SER A 238 6.78 19.56 -6.71
CA SER A 238 5.71 18.77 -6.07
C SER A 238 4.95 19.53 -4.95
N GLY A 239 3.65 19.25 -4.81
CA GLY A 239 2.80 19.80 -3.73
C GLY A 239 2.21 21.19 -3.98
N SER A 240 2.64 21.88 -5.04
CA SER A 240 1.92 23.02 -5.60
C SER A 240 2.35 23.25 -7.04
N ALA A 241 1.45 22.93 -7.97
CA ALA A 241 1.50 23.39 -9.37
C ALA A 241 1.60 24.94 -9.52
N ALA A 242 1.73 25.69 -8.41
CA ALA A 242 1.67 27.13 -8.30
C ALA A 242 2.98 27.81 -7.85
N VAL A 243 4.02 27.06 -7.42
CA VAL A 243 5.32 27.67 -7.08
C VAL A 243 6.40 27.06 -7.97
N GLY A 244 6.44 27.53 -9.22
CA GLY A 244 7.62 27.37 -10.07
C GLY A 244 8.81 28.15 -9.51
N LEU A 245 9.76 28.47 -10.38
CA LEU A 245 10.86 29.38 -10.06
C LEU A 245 10.34 30.63 -9.32
N SER A 246 10.80 30.85 -8.09
CA SER A 246 10.50 32.07 -7.33
C SER A 246 11.17 33.25 -8.03
N MET A 247 10.40 33.89 -8.89
CA MET A 247 10.85 34.96 -9.78
C MET A 247 10.09 36.25 -9.45
N PRO A 248 10.78 37.32 -9.01
CA PRO A 248 10.15 38.62 -8.80
C PRO A 248 9.45 39.11 -10.06
N GLY A 249 8.32 39.81 -9.91
CA GLY A 249 7.52 40.30 -11.03
C GLY A 249 8.28 41.20 -11.99
N THR A 250 9.33 41.88 -11.53
CA THR A 250 10.23 42.71 -12.36
C THR A 250 10.95 41.95 -13.46
N PHE A 251 11.13 40.63 -13.31
CA PHE A 251 11.76 39.79 -14.32
C PHE A 251 10.74 39.12 -15.25
N VAL A 252 9.44 39.21 -14.94
CA VAL A 252 8.37 38.75 -15.83
C VAL A 252 8.07 39.88 -16.83
N PRO A 253 8.17 39.64 -18.14
CA PRO A 253 7.87 40.67 -19.13
C PRO A 253 6.45 41.23 -18.95
N ALA A 254 6.31 42.56 -19.00
CA ALA A 254 5.02 43.23 -18.79
C ALA A 254 3.92 42.82 -19.79
N ALA A 255 4.31 42.26 -20.94
CA ALA A 255 3.41 41.73 -21.95
C ALA A 255 2.76 40.38 -21.59
N ILE A 256 3.25 39.67 -20.57
CA ILE A 256 2.67 38.41 -20.11
C ILE A 256 1.37 38.70 -19.35
N PRO A 257 0.21 38.18 -19.80
CA PRO A 257 -1.06 38.35 -19.08
C PRO A 257 -0.95 37.84 -17.64
N SER A 258 -1.66 38.49 -16.71
CA SER A 258 -1.63 38.12 -15.28
C SER A 258 -1.94 36.64 -15.02
N GLY A 259 -2.86 36.05 -15.80
CA GLY A 259 -3.20 34.62 -15.73
C GLY A 259 -2.14 33.66 -16.28
N GLN A 260 -1.11 34.16 -16.99
CA GLN A 260 -0.06 33.36 -17.63
C GLN A 260 1.30 33.47 -16.92
N VAL A 261 1.39 34.28 -15.86
CA VAL A 261 2.65 34.52 -15.14
C VAL A 261 3.28 33.23 -14.61
N ASN A 262 2.49 32.32 -14.04
CA ASN A 262 3.01 31.06 -13.52
C ASN A 262 3.46 30.11 -14.64
N ASN A 263 2.70 30.05 -15.73
CA ASN A 263 3.08 29.28 -16.92
C ASN A 263 4.43 29.78 -17.49
N TYR A 264 4.57 31.11 -17.63
CA TYR A 264 5.82 31.72 -18.05
C TYR A 264 6.99 31.34 -17.14
N LYS A 265 6.83 31.43 -15.80
CA LYS A 265 7.89 31.09 -14.85
C LYS A 265 8.31 29.61 -14.93
N ASN A 266 7.36 28.71 -15.15
CA ASN A 266 7.62 27.28 -15.31
C ASN A 266 8.39 27.00 -16.60
N LEU A 267 7.85 27.43 -17.76
CA LEU A 267 8.49 27.26 -19.06
C LEU A 267 9.88 27.91 -19.11
N TYR A 268 10.03 29.08 -18.45
CA TYR A 268 11.32 29.75 -18.32
C TYR A 268 12.35 28.88 -17.59
N ALA A 269 11.96 28.27 -16.47
CA ALA A 269 12.83 27.38 -15.71
C ALA A 269 13.15 26.08 -16.47
N GLU A 270 12.18 25.52 -17.19
CA GLU A 270 12.35 24.36 -18.07
C GLU A 270 13.37 24.64 -19.17
N VAL A 271 13.19 25.73 -19.94
CA VAL A 271 14.10 26.14 -21.02
C VAL A 271 15.51 26.39 -20.50
N LEU A 272 15.66 27.01 -19.32
CA LEU A 272 16.99 27.28 -18.75
C LEU A 272 17.57 26.10 -17.94
N GLY A 273 16.83 25.00 -17.79
CA GLY A 273 17.27 23.84 -17.01
C GLY A 273 17.48 24.16 -15.53
N ILE A 274 16.68 25.08 -14.96
CA ILE A 274 16.78 25.47 -13.56
C ILE A 274 16.13 24.39 -12.69
N VAL A 275 16.96 23.67 -11.94
CA VAL A 275 16.51 22.71 -10.93
C VAL A 275 15.89 23.47 -9.75
N THR A 276 14.61 23.23 -9.49
CA THR A 276 13.88 23.85 -8.37
C THR A 276 13.81 22.94 -7.16
N GLN A 277 13.82 21.62 -7.37
CA GLN A 277 13.82 20.64 -6.28
C GLN A 277 14.67 19.41 -6.65
N PRO A 278 15.81 19.17 -5.97
CA PRO A 278 16.47 17.88 -6.02
C PRO A 278 15.77 16.87 -5.09
N GLN A 279 15.66 15.64 -5.54
CA GLN A 279 15.09 14.53 -4.79
C GLN A 279 16.09 13.38 -4.71
N SER A 280 16.42 12.97 -3.47
CA SER A 280 17.32 11.86 -3.18
C SER A 280 16.87 11.14 -1.92
N LEU A 281 16.83 9.81 -1.97
CA LEU A 281 16.64 8.96 -0.80
C LEU A 281 17.94 8.24 -0.47
N PHE A 282 18.32 8.29 0.80
CA PHE A 282 19.38 7.48 1.36
C PHE A 282 18.81 6.52 2.39
N THR A 283 19.42 5.34 2.47
CA THR A 283 19.10 4.33 3.48
C THR A 283 20.20 4.27 4.52
N ARG A 284 19.90 3.68 5.67
CA ARG A 284 20.84 3.51 6.78
C ARG A 284 20.91 2.04 7.19
N SER A 285 22.10 1.55 7.51
CA SER A 285 22.33 0.20 8.01
C SER A 285 21.91 0.07 9.47
N VAL A 286 21.56 -1.15 9.87
CA VAL A 286 21.52 -1.52 11.27
C VAL A 286 22.90 -1.99 11.75
N SER A 287 23.23 -1.88 13.05
CA SER A 287 22.40 -1.35 14.15
C SER A 287 22.70 0.11 14.52
N ASP A 288 23.74 0.71 13.93
CA ASP A 288 24.23 2.05 14.27
C ASP A 288 23.62 3.17 13.40
N LEU A 289 22.71 2.82 12.49
CA LEU A 289 22.10 3.74 11.53
C LEU A 289 23.15 4.42 10.63
N SER A 290 24.29 3.79 10.35
CA SER A 290 25.30 4.31 9.42
C SER A 290 24.73 4.51 8.00
N LEU A 291 25.16 5.57 7.32
CA LEU A 291 24.67 5.90 5.97
C LEU A 291 25.13 4.85 4.95
N GLN A 292 24.18 4.30 4.18
CA GLN A 292 24.49 3.35 3.11
C GLN A 292 24.90 4.07 1.81
N PRO A 293 25.61 3.37 0.90
CA PRO A 293 25.83 3.87 -0.45
C PRO A 293 24.51 4.29 -1.13
N PHE A 294 24.59 5.31 -1.98
CA PHE A 294 23.43 5.78 -2.72
C PHE A 294 22.84 4.68 -3.61
N GLY A 295 21.51 4.66 -3.77
CA GLY A 295 20.79 3.67 -4.58
C GLY A 295 20.46 2.36 -3.87
N GLN A 296 20.90 2.18 -2.62
CA GLN A 296 20.57 0.97 -1.85
C GLN A 296 19.09 0.97 -1.41
N PRO A 297 18.29 -0.05 -1.77
CA PRO A 297 16.91 -0.15 -1.34
C PRO A 297 16.79 -0.53 0.14
N VAL A 298 15.63 -0.26 0.74
CA VAL A 298 15.25 -0.76 2.06
C VAL A 298 14.69 -2.16 1.91
N LEU A 299 15.13 -3.08 2.76
CA LEU A 299 14.64 -4.46 2.86
C LEU A 299 14.23 -4.76 4.30
N ALA A 300 13.01 -5.25 4.50
CA ALA A 300 12.48 -5.68 5.78
C ALA A 300 12.02 -7.15 5.73
N HIS A 301 12.25 -7.87 6.82
CA HIS A 301 11.73 -9.21 7.05
C HIS A 301 10.87 -9.19 8.31
N SER A 302 9.55 -9.22 8.16
CA SER A 302 8.62 -9.09 9.27
C SER A 302 7.91 -10.41 9.54
N VAL A 303 7.67 -10.70 10.82
CA VAL A 303 6.82 -11.78 11.28
C VAL A 303 5.61 -11.21 12.00
N THR A 304 4.42 -11.67 11.65
CA THR A 304 3.18 -11.34 12.36
C THR A 304 2.45 -12.63 12.69
N ASP A 305 2.20 -12.85 13.97
CA ASP A 305 1.41 -13.98 14.45
C ASP A 305 0.02 -13.51 14.83
N SER A 306 -1.00 -14.29 14.46
CA SER A 306 -2.36 -14.05 14.91
C SER A 306 -3.06 -15.33 15.36
N TYR A 307 -3.93 -15.15 16.36
CA TYR A 307 -4.68 -16.19 17.03
C TYR A 307 -6.15 -15.81 17.01
N ASN A 308 -7.01 -16.75 16.68
CA ASN A 308 -8.45 -16.61 16.78
C ASN A 308 -9.02 -17.84 17.48
N LEU A 309 -9.84 -17.64 18.49
CA LEU A 309 -10.58 -18.70 19.18
C LEU A 309 -12.05 -18.33 19.17
N TYR A 310 -12.93 -19.32 19.06
CA TYR A 310 -14.35 -19.06 19.16
C TYR A 310 -15.13 -20.21 19.80
N PHE A 311 -16.26 -19.84 20.39
CA PHE A 311 -17.31 -20.74 20.82
C PHE A 311 -18.66 -20.14 20.42
N GLY A 312 -19.59 -20.98 20.01
CA GLY A 312 -20.97 -20.62 19.76
C GLY A 312 -21.90 -21.79 20.03
N ASP A 313 -23.13 -21.45 20.38
CA ASP A 313 -24.22 -22.39 20.57
C ASP A 313 -25.46 -21.86 19.84
N SER A 314 -26.10 -22.72 19.07
CA SER A 314 -27.47 -22.55 18.60
C SER A 314 -28.38 -23.48 19.38
N TRP A 315 -29.02 -22.90 20.40
CA TRP A 315 -29.88 -23.61 21.33
C TRP A 315 -31.34 -23.49 20.91
N HIS A 316 -31.92 -24.63 20.53
CA HIS A 316 -33.35 -24.77 20.27
C HIS A 316 -34.11 -24.93 21.59
N MET A 317 -34.30 -23.81 22.29
CA MET A 317 -35.00 -23.76 23.59
C MET A 317 -36.42 -24.33 23.50
N LYS A 318 -37.11 -24.04 22.39
CA LYS A 318 -38.45 -24.56 22.04
C LYS A 318 -38.52 -24.77 20.52
N PRO A 319 -39.47 -25.58 20.00
CA PRO A 319 -39.69 -25.70 18.55
C PRO A 319 -39.87 -24.35 17.83
N SER A 320 -40.38 -23.34 18.55
CA SER A 320 -40.59 -21.99 18.04
C SER A 320 -39.54 -20.97 18.45
N LEU A 321 -38.56 -21.31 19.31
CA LEU A 321 -37.62 -20.34 19.87
C LEU A 321 -36.19 -20.89 19.86
N THR A 322 -35.33 -20.23 19.10
CA THR A 322 -33.90 -20.51 19.05
C THR A 322 -33.13 -19.32 19.61
N LEU A 323 -32.27 -19.58 20.59
CA LEU A 323 -31.27 -18.63 21.09
C LEU A 323 -29.91 -19.02 20.51
N SER A 324 -29.23 -18.08 19.87
CA SER A 324 -27.86 -18.25 19.42
C SER A 324 -26.96 -17.30 20.19
N TYR A 325 -25.91 -17.81 20.82
CA TYR A 325 -24.93 -16.99 21.53
C TYR A 325 -23.53 -17.51 21.28
N GLY A 326 -22.54 -16.64 21.45
CA GLY A 326 -21.15 -17.04 21.27
C GLY A 326 -20.18 -15.95 21.66
N LEU A 327 -18.93 -16.36 21.72
CA LEU A 327 -17.80 -15.53 22.07
C LEU A 327 -16.64 -15.88 21.14
N GLY A 328 -16.08 -14.85 20.50
CA GLY A 328 -14.79 -14.92 19.83
C GLY A 328 -13.71 -14.23 20.64
N TYR A 329 -12.46 -14.65 20.46
CA TYR A 329 -11.27 -13.99 20.96
C TYR A 329 -10.26 -13.89 19.83
N GLN A 330 -9.88 -12.67 19.47
CA GLN A 330 -8.86 -12.39 18.46
C GLN A 330 -7.65 -11.70 19.10
N LEU A 331 -6.47 -12.22 18.81
CA LEU A 331 -5.19 -11.65 19.22
C LEU A 331 -4.28 -11.58 18.00
N GLU A 332 -3.91 -10.38 17.58
CA GLU A 332 -2.87 -10.16 16.58
C GLU A 332 -1.68 -9.54 17.29
N LEU A 333 -0.51 -10.18 17.17
CA LEU A 333 0.71 -9.61 17.69
C LEU A 333 1.20 -8.52 16.73
N PRO A 334 1.78 -7.42 17.24
CA PRO A 334 2.47 -6.47 16.38
C PRO A 334 3.56 -7.16 15.56
N PRO A 335 3.84 -6.66 14.36
CA PRO A 335 4.91 -7.19 13.51
C PRO A 335 6.26 -7.10 14.23
N TYR A 336 7.07 -8.13 14.03
CA TYR A 336 8.43 -8.21 14.54
C TYR A 336 9.42 -8.31 13.38
N GLU A 337 10.27 -7.30 13.22
CA GLU A 337 11.29 -7.27 12.17
C GLU A 337 12.54 -8.07 12.60
N LEU A 338 12.92 -9.05 11.78
CA LEU A 338 13.92 -10.06 12.10
C LEU A 338 15.35 -9.52 12.07
N ASP A 339 15.63 -8.51 11.25
CA ASP A 339 16.96 -7.91 11.12
C ASP A 339 17.20 -6.75 12.11
N GLY A 340 16.17 -6.31 12.84
CA GLY A 340 16.22 -5.17 13.76
C GLY A 340 16.16 -3.79 13.06
N LYS A 341 15.68 -3.74 11.82
CA LYS A 341 15.63 -2.55 10.95
C LYS A 341 14.46 -1.63 11.22
N GLN A 342 13.45 -2.10 11.95
CA GLN A 342 12.30 -1.28 12.31
C GLN A 342 12.70 -0.20 13.31
N VAL A 343 12.32 1.04 13.02
CA VAL A 343 12.62 2.21 13.83
C VAL A 343 11.38 2.78 14.50
N MET A 344 11.60 3.49 15.60
CA MET A 344 10.58 4.20 16.37
C MET A 344 11.05 5.63 16.61
N LEU A 345 10.10 6.57 16.58
CA LEU A 345 10.33 7.96 16.97
C LEU A 345 10.55 8.03 18.49
N VAL A 346 11.66 8.60 18.92
CA VAL A 346 12.05 8.73 20.32
C VAL A 346 12.37 10.17 20.70
N ASP A 347 12.21 10.50 21.98
CA ASP A 347 12.73 11.73 22.55
C ASP A 347 14.25 11.66 22.77
N GLN A 348 14.86 12.75 23.25
CA GLN A 348 16.29 12.79 23.58
C GLN A 348 16.71 11.78 24.67
N GLY A 349 15.78 11.31 25.50
CA GLY A 349 16.02 10.28 26.50
C GLY A 349 15.93 8.84 25.95
N GLY A 350 15.62 8.69 24.66
CA GLY A 350 15.40 7.38 24.03
C GLY A 350 14.04 6.76 24.36
N ASN A 351 13.09 7.52 24.90
CA ASN A 351 11.75 7.03 25.20
C ASN A 351 10.85 7.16 23.95
N PRO A 352 9.91 6.22 23.72
CA PRO A 352 8.91 6.33 22.66
C PRO A 352 8.14 7.65 22.74
N VAL A 353 7.99 8.33 21.59
CA VAL A 353 7.10 9.50 21.51
C VAL A 353 5.66 9.05 21.32
N VAL A 354 4.80 9.33 22.29
CA VAL A 354 3.35 9.14 22.18
C VAL A 354 2.74 10.40 21.58
N THR A 355 2.07 10.26 20.42
CA THR A 355 1.51 11.40 19.67
C THR A 355 0.57 12.27 20.52
N ALA A 356 -0.31 11.65 21.31
CA ALA A 356 -1.24 12.37 22.17
C ALA A 356 -0.51 13.24 23.21
N ASP A 357 0.51 12.68 23.88
CA ASP A 357 1.30 13.39 24.88
C ASP A 357 2.15 14.49 24.25
N TYR A 358 2.74 14.22 23.08
CA TYR A 358 3.48 15.22 22.30
C TYR A 358 2.59 16.41 21.93
N LEU A 359 1.40 16.15 21.38
CA LEU A 359 0.46 17.22 21.01
C LEU A 359 -0.08 17.97 22.24
N ALA A 360 -0.35 17.27 23.35
CA ALA A 360 -0.79 17.88 24.59
C ALA A 360 0.28 18.82 25.19
N LYS A 361 1.55 18.38 25.23
CA LYS A 361 2.69 19.20 25.67
C LYS A 361 2.85 20.43 24.80
N ARG A 362 2.80 20.28 23.47
CA ARG A 362 2.88 21.41 22.53
C ARG A 362 1.74 22.40 22.70
N LYS A 363 0.51 21.91 22.88
CA LYS A 363 -0.65 22.77 23.17
C LYS A 363 -0.45 23.56 24.47
N ALA A 364 0.01 22.91 25.53
CA ALA A 364 0.28 23.57 26.81
C ALA A 364 1.38 24.64 26.67
N ALA A 365 2.48 24.32 25.99
CA ALA A 365 3.56 25.26 25.70
C ALA A 365 3.08 26.48 24.90
N ALA A 366 2.27 26.25 23.85
CA ALA A 366 1.68 27.32 23.05
C ALA A 366 0.79 28.25 23.87
N LEU A 367 -0.05 27.68 24.76
CA LEU A 367 -0.91 28.46 25.66
C LEU A 367 -0.10 29.26 26.69
N ALA A 368 1.09 28.78 27.06
CA ALA A 368 2.04 29.49 27.92
C ALA A 368 2.90 30.52 27.17
N GLY A 369 2.68 30.72 25.87
CA GLY A 369 3.44 31.67 25.03
C GLY A 369 4.81 31.17 24.57
N ALA A 370 5.13 29.89 24.79
CA ALA A 370 6.36 29.31 24.24
C ALA A 370 6.22 29.09 22.72
N THR A 371 7.23 29.49 21.96
CA THR A 371 7.23 29.44 20.49
C THR A 371 8.45 28.70 19.91
N THR A 372 9.32 28.18 20.77
CA THR A 372 10.63 27.62 20.37
C THR A 372 10.93 26.30 21.10
N SER A 373 11.94 25.59 20.58
CA SER A 373 12.53 24.41 21.22
C SER A 373 13.16 24.77 22.59
N PRO A 374 13.11 23.87 23.58
CA PRO A 374 12.54 22.52 23.54
C PRO A 374 11.05 22.44 23.90
N ASP A 375 10.45 23.53 24.40
CA ASP A 375 9.11 23.48 25.01
C ASP A 375 8.00 23.33 23.96
N TYR A 376 8.07 24.08 22.86
CA TYR A 376 7.09 24.02 21.79
C TYR A 376 7.46 23.03 20.68
N ASP A 377 8.75 22.81 20.45
CA ASP A 377 9.25 21.91 19.41
C ASP A 377 10.46 21.10 19.94
N PRO A 378 10.22 20.00 20.67
CA PRO A 378 11.30 19.22 21.27
C PRO A 378 12.11 18.50 20.19
N ILE A 379 13.41 18.34 20.46
CA ILE A 379 14.30 17.56 19.59
C ILE A 379 13.89 16.09 19.65
N LEU A 380 13.58 15.52 18.48
CA LEU A 380 13.21 14.12 18.30
C LEU A 380 14.31 13.37 17.55
N GLY A 381 14.34 12.05 17.70
CA GLY A 381 15.22 11.17 16.96
C GLY A 381 14.52 9.88 16.54
N PHE A 382 15.23 9.04 15.82
CA PHE A 382 14.80 7.68 15.52
C PHE A 382 15.79 6.70 16.15
N SER A 383 15.26 5.65 16.75
CA SER A 383 16.04 4.53 17.27
C SER A 383 15.46 3.24 16.73
N THR A 384 16.30 2.24 16.44
CA THR A 384 15.81 0.88 16.17
C THR A 384 15.03 0.39 17.38
N ILE A 385 13.91 -0.32 17.19
CA ILE A 385 13.06 -0.77 18.31
C ILE A 385 13.84 -1.54 19.37
N ARG A 386 14.83 -2.35 18.96
CA ARG A 386 15.71 -3.12 19.87
C ARG A 386 16.53 -2.26 20.83
N ASN A 387 16.77 -1.00 20.49
CA ASN A 387 17.51 -0.04 21.32
C ASN A 387 16.57 0.82 22.18
N VAL A 388 15.26 0.68 22.03
CA VAL A 388 14.28 1.40 22.85
C VAL A 388 13.96 0.59 24.09
N LYS A 389 14.16 1.19 25.27
CA LYS A 389 14.04 0.48 26.55
C LYS A 389 12.65 -0.13 26.73
N GLY A 390 12.62 -1.42 27.05
CA GLY A 390 11.38 -2.17 27.34
C GLY A 390 10.51 -2.45 26.12
N ARG A 391 11.01 -2.25 24.89
CA ARG A 391 10.23 -2.48 23.66
C ARG A 391 10.71 -3.72 22.90
N LYS A 392 9.74 -4.57 22.53
CA LYS A 392 9.91 -5.65 21.54
C LYS A 392 9.26 -5.30 20.20
N TYR A 393 8.19 -4.52 20.25
CA TYR A 393 7.26 -4.26 19.15
C TYR A 393 7.11 -2.75 18.89
N PRO A 394 6.66 -2.35 17.68
CA PRO A 394 6.41 -0.95 17.32
C PRO A 394 5.24 -0.34 18.10
N TYR A 395 4.32 -1.16 18.57
CA TYR A 395 3.18 -0.76 19.40
C TYR A 395 2.84 -1.88 20.39
N ASP A 396 2.02 -1.56 21.40
CA ASP A 396 1.64 -2.52 22.43
C ASP A 396 0.65 -3.57 21.90
N VAL A 397 0.77 -4.80 22.42
CA VAL A 397 -0.14 -5.90 22.08
C VAL A 397 -1.53 -5.58 22.61
N PHE A 398 -2.56 -5.63 21.76
CA PHE A 398 -3.94 -5.43 22.16
C PHE A 398 -4.62 -6.76 22.51
N TYR A 399 -4.71 -7.07 23.80
CA TYR A 399 -5.37 -8.28 24.32
C TYR A 399 -6.89 -8.18 24.42
N GLY A 400 -7.50 -7.05 24.02
CA GLY A 400 -8.92 -6.77 24.23
C GLY A 400 -9.87 -7.31 23.17
N GLY A 401 -9.42 -8.17 22.25
CA GLY A 401 -10.17 -8.66 21.08
C GLY A 401 -11.34 -9.61 21.36
N VAL A 402 -12.08 -9.40 22.45
CA VAL A 402 -13.24 -10.20 22.87
C VAL A 402 -14.51 -9.79 22.09
N SER A 403 -15.00 -10.69 21.25
CA SER A 403 -16.06 -10.47 20.25
C SER A 403 -17.34 -11.25 20.61
N PRO A 404 -18.20 -10.73 21.50
CA PRO A 404 -19.47 -11.38 21.85
C PRO A 404 -20.50 -11.27 20.73
N ARG A 405 -21.38 -12.28 20.65
CA ARG A 405 -22.57 -12.27 19.79
C ARG A 405 -23.75 -12.93 20.49
N ILE A 406 -24.94 -12.38 20.30
CA ILE A 406 -26.21 -12.95 20.75
C ILE A 406 -27.30 -12.66 19.72
N ALA A 407 -28.14 -13.64 19.43
CA ALA A 407 -29.27 -13.53 18.52
C ALA A 407 -30.41 -14.44 18.97
N VAL A 408 -31.64 -14.03 18.68
CA VAL A 408 -32.86 -14.80 18.92
C VAL A 408 -33.63 -14.90 17.62
N ALA A 409 -34.14 -16.10 17.33
CA ALA A 409 -35.12 -16.34 16.29
C ALA A 409 -36.38 -16.94 16.94
N TRP A 410 -37.53 -16.31 16.69
CA TRP A 410 -38.81 -16.71 17.25
C TRP A 410 -39.88 -16.83 16.17
N ASN A 411 -40.55 -17.98 16.13
CA ASN A 411 -41.71 -18.25 15.30
C ASN A 411 -42.97 -18.17 16.17
N PRO A 412 -43.63 -17.00 16.25
CA PRO A 412 -44.79 -16.84 17.11
C PRO A 412 -45.96 -17.74 16.68
N HIS A 413 -46.66 -18.28 17.67
CA HIS A 413 -47.98 -18.86 17.53
C HIS A 413 -48.95 -18.07 18.41
N PHE A 414 -50.06 -17.62 17.83
CA PHE A 414 -51.08 -16.84 18.51
C PHE A 414 -52.43 -17.54 18.33
N GLU A 415 -53.17 -17.70 19.42
CA GLU A 415 -54.50 -18.35 19.40
C GLU A 415 -55.62 -17.41 18.91
N ASN A 416 -55.39 -16.09 18.84
CA ASN A 416 -56.41 -15.14 18.37
C ASN A 416 -56.44 -15.04 16.82
N SER A 417 -57.62 -14.85 16.25
CA SER A 417 -57.79 -14.88 14.78
C SER A 417 -57.04 -13.77 14.05
N ILE A 418 -56.90 -12.59 14.66
CA ILE A 418 -56.25 -11.44 14.04
C ILE A 418 -54.74 -11.65 13.94
N LEU A 419 -54.06 -12.04 15.03
CA LEU A 419 -52.61 -12.24 14.99
C LEU A 419 -52.25 -13.58 14.34
N SER A 420 -53.11 -14.60 14.44
CA SER A 420 -52.96 -15.84 13.66
C SER A 420 -52.94 -15.55 12.15
N SER A 421 -53.91 -14.75 11.65
CA SER A 421 -53.95 -14.32 10.25
C SER A 421 -52.73 -13.48 9.85
N LEU A 422 -52.29 -12.56 10.72
CA LEU A 422 -51.17 -11.66 10.45
C LEU A 422 -49.80 -12.36 10.47
N PHE A 423 -49.57 -13.30 11.39
CA PHE A 423 -48.28 -13.96 11.58
C PHE A 423 -48.23 -15.40 11.04
N GLY A 424 -49.34 -15.89 10.49
CA GLY A 424 -49.41 -17.13 9.71
C GLY A 424 -49.10 -18.40 10.48
N GLU A 425 -49.36 -18.45 11.79
CA GLU A 425 -49.22 -19.64 12.66
C GLU A 425 -47.90 -20.42 12.45
N ASN A 426 -46.79 -19.88 12.96
CA ASN A 426 -45.42 -20.39 12.79
C ASN A 426 -44.78 -20.17 11.40
N LYS A 427 -45.47 -19.52 10.44
CA LYS A 427 -44.89 -19.17 9.14
C LYS A 427 -44.04 -17.90 9.17
N THR A 428 -44.30 -16.98 10.10
CA THR A 428 -43.46 -15.79 10.30
C THR A 428 -42.32 -16.08 11.27
N VAL A 429 -41.13 -15.55 10.97
CA VAL A 429 -39.96 -15.60 11.86
C VAL A 429 -39.54 -14.18 12.22
N ILE A 430 -39.50 -13.89 13.52
CA ILE A 430 -38.93 -12.64 14.05
C ILE A 430 -37.50 -12.93 14.47
N ARG A 431 -36.54 -12.16 13.96
CA ARG A 431 -35.12 -12.30 14.28
C ARG A 431 -34.58 -10.98 14.82
N GLY A 432 -33.77 -11.06 15.87
CA GLY A 432 -33.04 -9.93 16.42
C GLY A 432 -31.71 -10.39 16.95
N GLY A 433 -30.69 -9.53 16.88
CA GLY A 433 -29.37 -9.88 17.38
C GLY A 433 -28.45 -8.68 17.53
N TRP A 434 -27.39 -8.89 18.29
CA TRP A 434 -26.33 -7.95 18.55
C TRP A 434 -24.98 -8.67 18.54
N GLY A 435 -23.95 -7.99 18.08
CA GLY A 435 -22.58 -8.49 18.19
C GLY A 435 -21.56 -7.38 18.08
N ARG A 436 -20.35 -7.68 18.56
CA ARG A 436 -19.16 -6.85 18.41
C ARG A 436 -18.07 -7.67 17.75
N MET A 437 -17.37 -7.07 16.79
CA MET A 437 -16.25 -7.67 16.08
C MET A 437 -15.08 -6.67 16.00
N TYR A 438 -13.86 -7.16 15.91
CA TYR A 438 -12.67 -6.34 15.70
C TYR A 438 -12.12 -6.56 14.29
N GLY A 439 -11.63 -5.47 13.69
CA GLY A 439 -10.84 -5.53 12.46
C GLY A 439 -9.36 -5.62 12.78
N ARG A 440 -8.58 -6.20 11.87
CA ARG A 440 -7.11 -6.19 11.91
C ARG A 440 -6.58 -4.83 11.47
N ALA A 441 -5.40 -4.44 11.96
CA ALA A 441 -4.73 -3.22 11.51
C ALA A 441 -4.18 -3.41 10.09
N ASN A 442 -4.07 -2.32 9.33
CA ASN A 442 -3.55 -2.38 7.95
C ASN A 442 -2.05 -2.76 7.95
N GLY A 443 -1.67 -3.76 7.16
CA GLY A 443 -0.28 -4.23 7.01
C GLY A 443 0.72 -3.17 6.55
N VAL A 444 0.29 -2.05 5.95
CA VAL A 444 1.19 -0.93 5.59
C VAL A 444 1.70 -0.16 6.81
N LEU A 445 0.97 -0.17 7.93
CA LEU A 445 1.45 0.37 9.21
C LEU A 445 2.43 -0.60 9.90
N ASN A 446 2.51 -1.84 9.42
CA ASN A 446 3.17 -2.95 10.09
C ASN A 446 4.58 -3.26 9.54
N ILE A 447 5.04 -2.51 8.53
CA ILE A 447 6.32 -2.71 7.81
C ILE A 447 6.87 -1.36 7.37
#